data_AF-A0A363U4X0-F1
#
_entry.id   AF-A0A363U4X0-F1
#
_cell.length_a   1.000
_cell.length_b   1.000
_cell.length_c   1.000
_cell.angle_alpha   90.00
_cell.angle_beta   90.00
_cell.angle_gamma   90.00
#
_symmetry.space_group_name_H-M   'P 1'
#
loop_
_entity.id
_entity.type
_entity.pdbx_description
1 polymer ?
#
loop_
_entity_poly.entity_id
_entity_poly.type
_entity_poly.pdbx_seq_one_letter_code
_entity_poly.pdbx_strand_id
1 'polypeptide(L)'
;MPYRYVDAEPVRTIQAGGGRREADEILADLRRIPRGVIGWGYVDATPENASFLTSAGRVNYFIYRDPRDMLVSQVFFATDMHEEHGMHEHYKSLPDFGERLKVAITGIDQAGLKMVSVKERYEGVFQWFGQRNVLCLRFEDLINNRDAALHSMLDEVEKTGYQIPMPRAEAMSVLVEAIQPRKSHTFRSGKTGGWVDHFGEEHKKLFKDVAGDLLVRLGYEKDNDW
;
A
#
# COMPACT_ATOMS: atom_id res chain seq x y z
N MET A 1 -10.74 -17.81 7.47
CA MET A 1 -9.66 -17.06 6.79
C MET A 1 -9.63 -17.50 5.34
N PRO A 2 -9.66 -16.60 4.34
CA PRO A 2 -9.89 -17.00 2.95
C PRO A 2 -8.67 -17.62 2.25
N TYR A 3 -7.48 -17.62 2.86
CA TYR A 3 -6.27 -18.18 2.23
C TYR A 3 -5.48 -19.05 3.22
N ARG A 4 -5.21 -20.30 2.84
CA ARG A 4 -4.63 -21.35 3.71
C ARG A 4 -3.21 -21.05 4.22
N TYR A 5 -2.53 -20.04 3.67
CA TYR A 5 -1.13 -19.71 3.95
C TYR A 5 -0.85 -18.21 4.02
N VAL A 6 -1.85 -17.40 4.37
CA VAL A 6 -1.66 -15.95 4.58
C VAL A 6 -1.85 -15.66 6.06
N ASP A 7 -0.94 -14.88 6.64
CA ASP A 7 -1.09 -14.44 8.02
C ASP A 7 -2.39 -13.64 8.18
N ALA A 8 -3.10 -13.86 9.27
CA ALA A 8 -4.40 -13.22 9.49
C ALA A 8 -4.25 -11.72 9.72
N GLU A 9 -3.22 -11.36 10.49
CA GLU A 9 -3.03 -10.00 10.97
C GLU A 9 -1.87 -9.32 10.23
N PRO A 10 -2.05 -8.07 9.79
CA PRO A 10 -0.96 -7.33 9.18
C PRO A 10 0.05 -6.88 10.23
N VAL A 11 1.34 -6.91 9.89
CA VAL A 11 2.35 -6.19 10.66
C VAL A 11 2.23 -4.70 10.34
N ARG A 12 2.15 -3.85 11.37
CA ARG A 12 1.97 -2.40 11.23
C ARG A 12 3.09 -1.65 11.90
N THR A 13 3.53 -0.55 11.29
CA THR A 13 4.44 0.44 11.91
C THR A 13 3.70 1.43 12.81
N ILE A 14 2.43 1.69 12.49
CA ILE A 14 1.56 2.62 13.22
C ILE A 14 0.55 1.82 14.03
N GLN A 15 0.34 2.21 15.28
CA GLN A 15 -0.66 1.60 16.15
C GLN A 15 -2.07 1.92 15.65
N ALA A 16 -3.06 1.08 15.99
CA ALA A 16 -4.45 1.32 15.61
C ALA A 16 -4.99 2.66 16.15
N GLY A 17 -4.55 3.07 17.35
CA GLY A 17 -4.90 4.36 17.97
C GLY A 17 -4.04 5.54 17.51
N GLY A 18 -3.15 5.36 16.53
CA GLY A 18 -2.16 6.35 16.13
C GLY A 18 -0.85 6.26 16.91
N GLY A 19 0.19 6.92 16.40
CA GLY A 19 1.55 6.83 16.94
C GLY A 19 2.39 5.70 16.34
N ARG A 20 3.70 5.89 16.30
CA ARG A 20 4.67 4.91 15.78
C ARG A 20 4.96 3.86 16.84
N ARG A 21 5.06 2.61 16.42
CA ARG A 21 5.54 1.49 17.25
C ARG A 21 7.06 1.49 17.33
N GLU A 22 7.58 0.92 18.40
CA GLU A 22 9.02 0.75 18.58
C GLU A 22 9.55 -0.29 17.58
N ALA A 23 10.79 -0.09 17.11
CA ALA A 23 11.40 -0.96 16.10
C ALA A 23 11.46 -2.43 16.54
N ASP A 24 11.75 -2.68 17.81
CA ASP A 24 11.84 -4.04 18.36
C ASP A 24 10.49 -4.77 18.38
N GLU A 25 9.38 -4.05 18.58
CA GLU A 25 8.03 -4.63 18.55
C GLU A 25 7.66 -5.06 17.13
N ILE A 26 7.94 -4.20 16.15
CA ILE A 26 7.70 -4.48 14.74
C ILE A 26 8.53 -5.69 14.31
N LEU A 27 9.81 -5.69 14.66
CA LEU A 27 10.73 -6.78 14.32
C LEU A 27 10.33 -8.10 15.02
N ALA A 28 9.82 -8.05 16.25
CA ALA A 28 9.29 -9.23 16.93
C ALA A 28 8.11 -9.84 16.17
N ASP A 29 7.18 -9.03 15.66
CA ASP A 29 6.06 -9.51 14.85
C ASP A 29 6.53 -10.08 13.51
N LEU A 30 7.46 -9.39 12.82
CA LEU A 30 8.06 -9.91 11.58
C LEU A 30 8.74 -11.27 11.77
N ARG A 31 9.37 -11.49 12.93
CA ARG A 31 10.00 -12.76 13.31
C ARG A 31 9.01 -13.87 13.64
N ARG A 32 7.80 -13.54 14.08
CA ARG A 32 6.75 -14.51 14.43
C ARG A 32 6.07 -15.13 13.22
N ILE A 33 6.12 -14.47 12.06
CA ILE A 33 5.55 -14.99 10.81
C ILE A 33 6.20 -16.35 10.50
N PRO A 34 5.42 -17.45 10.47
CA PRO A 34 5.97 -18.78 10.23
C PRO A 34 6.59 -18.91 8.84
N ARG A 35 7.58 -19.81 8.70
CA ARG A 35 8.16 -20.13 7.39
C ARG A 35 7.09 -20.73 6.47
N GLY A 36 7.06 -20.28 5.22
CA GLY A 36 6.07 -20.72 4.23
C GLY A 36 4.71 -20.01 4.32
N VAL A 37 4.53 -19.09 5.27
CA VAL A 37 3.35 -18.22 5.35
C VAL A 37 3.64 -16.89 4.67
N ILE A 38 2.67 -16.39 3.92
CA ILE A 38 2.67 -15.05 3.33
C ILE A 38 2.30 -14.05 4.43
N GLY A 39 3.31 -13.36 4.94
CA GLY A 39 3.11 -12.17 5.77
C GLY A 39 2.74 -10.96 4.92
N TRP A 40 1.98 -10.04 5.50
CA TRP A 40 1.61 -8.77 4.87
C TRP A 40 1.58 -7.66 5.92
N GLY A 41 1.64 -6.40 5.47
CA GLY A 41 1.69 -5.29 6.42
C GLY A 41 1.95 -3.94 5.79
N TYR A 42 1.90 -2.93 6.67
CA TYR A 42 2.21 -1.53 6.38
C TYR A 42 3.48 -1.18 7.14
N VAL A 43 4.59 -1.68 6.62
CA VAL A 43 5.90 -1.69 7.28
C VAL A 43 6.81 -0.66 6.64
N ASP A 44 7.32 0.26 7.44
CA ASP A 44 8.33 1.23 7.00
C ASP A 44 9.66 0.53 6.76
N ALA A 45 10.40 1.04 5.79
CA ALA A 45 11.69 0.50 5.37
C ALA A 45 12.84 1.00 6.28
N THR A 46 12.67 0.85 7.60
CA THR A 46 13.73 1.15 8.56
C THR A 46 14.91 0.20 8.35
N PRO A 47 16.14 0.56 8.74
CA PRO A 47 17.30 -0.32 8.60
C PRO A 47 17.09 -1.72 9.18
N GLU A 48 16.41 -1.82 10.33
CA GLU A 48 16.11 -3.07 11.03
C GLU A 48 15.12 -3.94 10.25
N ASN A 49 14.01 -3.33 9.80
CA ASN A 49 12.98 -4.02 9.03
C ASN A 49 13.52 -4.47 7.67
N ALA A 50 14.23 -3.58 6.97
CA ALA A 50 14.86 -3.88 5.70
C ALA A 50 15.86 -5.03 5.85
N SER A 51 16.80 -4.92 6.81
CA SER A 51 17.80 -5.96 7.04
C SER A 51 17.19 -7.33 7.31
N PHE A 52 16.07 -7.39 8.05
CA PHE A 52 15.39 -8.66 8.32
C PHE A 52 14.63 -9.18 7.11
N LEU A 53 13.81 -8.35 6.48
CA LEU A 53 12.94 -8.76 5.38
C LEU A 53 13.74 -9.15 4.14
N THR A 54 14.84 -8.45 3.84
CA THR A 54 15.66 -8.73 2.66
C THR A 54 16.71 -9.82 2.88
N SER A 55 16.68 -10.49 4.04
CA SER A 55 17.56 -11.62 4.35
C SER A 55 17.26 -12.86 3.48
N ALA A 56 18.22 -13.78 3.41
CA ALA A 56 18.08 -14.99 2.60
C ALA A 56 16.88 -15.85 3.04
N GLY A 57 16.23 -16.50 2.06
CA GLY A 57 15.07 -17.35 2.30
C GLY A 57 13.74 -16.60 2.39
N ARG A 58 13.70 -15.35 1.90
CA ARG A 58 12.49 -14.52 1.80
C ARG A 58 12.35 -13.97 0.37
N VAL A 59 11.10 -13.73 -0.01
CA VAL A 59 10.71 -12.99 -1.21
C VAL A 59 9.80 -11.88 -0.73
N ASN A 60 10.07 -10.64 -1.13
CA ASN A 60 9.28 -9.49 -0.69
C ASN A 60 8.74 -8.73 -1.90
N TYR A 61 7.49 -8.30 -1.79
CA TYR A 61 6.85 -7.44 -2.76
C TYR A 61 6.48 -6.14 -2.07
N PHE A 62 6.96 -5.02 -2.59
CA PHE A 62 6.50 -3.71 -2.17
C PHE A 62 5.50 -3.19 -3.20
N ILE A 63 4.21 -3.27 -2.85
CA ILE A 63 3.13 -2.82 -3.72
C ILE A 63 2.75 -1.39 -3.33
N TYR A 64 2.87 -0.47 -4.28
CA TYR A 64 2.47 0.92 -4.11
C TYR A 64 1.42 1.29 -5.17
N ARG A 65 0.67 2.36 -4.91
CA ARG A 65 -0.42 2.84 -5.75
C ARG A 65 -0.24 4.33 -6.03
N ASP A 66 -0.87 4.84 -7.09
CA ASP A 66 -0.95 6.28 -7.33
C ASP A 66 -1.48 6.95 -6.05
N PRO A 67 -0.69 7.85 -5.41
CA PRO A 67 -1.10 8.52 -4.18
C PRO A 67 -2.47 9.20 -4.31
N ARG A 68 -2.82 9.71 -5.49
CA ARG A 68 -4.10 10.41 -5.74
C ARG A 68 -5.27 9.44 -5.64
N ASP A 69 -5.16 8.28 -6.29
CA ASP A 69 -6.16 7.21 -6.19
C ASP A 69 -6.23 6.60 -4.79
N MET A 70 -5.08 6.46 -4.12
CA MET A 70 -4.99 5.96 -2.75
C MET A 70 -5.76 6.87 -1.80
N LEU A 71 -5.58 8.19 -1.88
CA LEU A 71 -6.27 9.16 -1.02
C LEU A 71 -7.78 9.13 -1.23
N VAL A 72 -8.23 9.10 -2.50
CA VAL A 72 -9.65 8.97 -2.82
C VAL A 72 -10.21 7.67 -2.25
N SER A 73 -9.51 6.56 -2.44
CA SER A 73 -9.90 5.26 -1.89
C SER A 73 -9.99 5.28 -0.37
N GLN A 74 -9.05 5.95 0.31
CA GLN A 74 -9.04 6.06 1.76
C GLN A 74 -10.23 6.87 2.28
N VAL A 75 -10.56 8.02 1.65
CA VAL A 75 -11.70 8.84 2.07
C VAL A 75 -12.98 8.01 1.98
N PHE A 76 -13.25 7.37 0.84
CA PHE A 76 -14.43 6.51 0.70
C PHE A 76 -14.44 5.33 1.67
N PHE A 77 -13.30 4.68 1.89
CA PHE A 77 -13.22 3.56 2.83
C PHE A 77 -13.57 4.00 4.25
N ALA A 78 -12.96 5.10 4.70
CA ALA A 78 -13.17 5.65 6.02
C ALA A 78 -14.58 6.24 6.22
N THR A 79 -15.27 6.72 5.17
CA THR A 79 -16.60 7.32 5.31
C THR A 79 -17.75 6.36 5.06
N ASP A 80 -17.60 5.43 4.11
CA ASP A 80 -18.75 4.71 3.53
C ASP A 80 -18.64 3.19 3.72
N MET A 81 -17.46 2.67 4.06
CA MET A 81 -17.22 1.21 4.11
C MET A 81 -16.82 0.71 5.51
N HIS A 82 -16.23 1.56 6.34
CA HIS A 82 -15.65 1.16 7.62
C HIS A 82 -15.91 2.22 8.70
N GLU A 83 -17.07 2.13 9.35
CA GLU A 83 -17.50 3.09 10.39
C GLU A 83 -16.56 3.11 11.60
N GLU A 84 -15.88 2.00 11.90
CA GLU A 84 -14.88 1.90 12.97
C GLU A 84 -13.51 2.52 12.60
N HIS A 85 -13.40 3.15 11.42
CA HIS A 85 -12.14 3.78 11.00
C HIS A 85 -11.87 5.01 11.87
N GLY A 86 -10.65 5.21 12.38
CA GLY A 86 -10.33 6.31 13.30
C GLY A 86 -10.61 7.72 12.76
N MET A 87 -10.73 7.89 11.44
CA MET A 87 -11.11 9.14 10.78
C MET A 87 -12.60 9.26 10.44
N HIS A 88 -13.43 8.24 10.70
CA HIS A 88 -14.82 8.18 10.25
C HIS A 88 -15.63 9.39 10.71
N GLU A 89 -15.74 9.58 12.03
CA GLU A 89 -16.49 10.69 12.64
C GLU A 89 -15.98 12.06 12.14
N HIS A 90 -14.66 12.24 12.07
CA HIS A 90 -14.08 13.48 11.59
C HIS A 90 -14.46 13.75 10.13
N TYR A 91 -14.30 12.78 9.24
CA TYR A 91 -14.67 12.95 7.84
C TYR A 91 -16.17 13.17 7.67
N LYS A 92 -17.02 12.49 8.44
CA LYS A 92 -18.48 12.68 8.41
C LYS A 92 -18.90 14.08 8.88
N SER A 93 -18.12 14.72 9.75
CA SER A 93 -18.35 16.10 10.20
C SER A 93 -18.00 17.16 9.13
N LEU A 94 -17.17 16.81 8.14
CA LEU A 94 -16.79 17.71 7.05
C LEU A 94 -17.91 17.80 6.00
N PRO A 95 -18.10 19.00 5.39
CA PRO A 95 -19.30 19.30 4.60
C PRO A 95 -19.41 18.48 3.32
N ASP A 96 -18.29 18.11 2.70
CA ASP A 96 -18.26 17.39 1.43
C ASP A 96 -17.00 16.52 1.26
N PHE A 97 -16.93 15.83 0.12
CA PHE A 97 -15.79 14.99 -0.23
C PHE A 97 -14.50 15.78 -0.43
N GLY A 98 -14.58 17.00 -0.98
CA GLY A 98 -13.42 17.85 -1.24
C GLY A 98 -12.70 18.22 0.04
N GLU A 99 -13.43 18.65 1.07
CA GLU A 99 -12.85 18.95 2.39
C GLU A 99 -12.22 17.72 3.04
N ARG A 100 -12.83 16.54 2.89
CA ARG A 100 -12.23 15.28 3.36
C ARG A 100 -10.94 14.95 2.61
N LEU A 101 -10.92 15.19 1.31
CA LEU A 101 -9.74 14.98 0.48
C LEU A 101 -8.61 15.94 0.86
N LYS A 102 -8.91 17.21 1.17
CA LYS A 102 -7.91 18.17 1.68
C LYS A 102 -7.24 17.64 2.96
N VAL A 103 -8.02 17.17 3.93
CA VAL A 103 -7.49 16.53 5.15
C VAL A 103 -6.68 15.28 4.83
N ALA A 104 -7.12 14.45 3.88
CA ALA A 104 -6.38 13.26 3.48
C ALA A 104 -5.02 13.61 2.85
N ILE A 105 -4.93 14.72 2.10
CA ILE A 105 -3.69 15.24 1.51
C ILE A 105 -2.76 15.79 2.60
N THR A 106 -3.25 16.71 3.43
CA THR A 106 -2.43 17.46 4.40
C THR A 106 -2.10 16.67 5.65
N GLY A 107 -2.90 15.65 5.97
CA GLY A 107 -2.91 15.09 7.30
C GLY A 107 -3.67 15.98 8.29
N ILE A 108 -3.66 15.56 9.55
CA ILE A 108 -4.31 16.21 10.69
C ILE A 108 -3.50 15.94 11.96
N ASP A 109 -3.37 16.94 12.82
CA ASP A 109 -2.88 16.79 14.19
C ASP A 109 -3.68 17.75 15.09
N GLN A 110 -4.90 17.34 15.45
CA GLN A 110 -5.80 18.13 16.30
C GLN A 110 -6.78 17.25 17.06
N ALA A 111 -7.19 17.70 18.25
CA ALA A 111 -8.22 17.02 19.08
C ALA A 111 -7.95 15.52 19.32
N GLY A 112 -6.67 15.13 19.44
CA GLY A 112 -6.26 13.74 19.65
C GLY A 112 -6.29 12.87 18.37
N LEU A 113 -6.73 13.41 17.23
CA LEU A 113 -6.63 12.76 15.94
C LEU A 113 -5.30 13.10 15.28
N LYS A 114 -4.57 12.06 14.87
CA LYS A 114 -3.30 12.19 14.19
C LYS A 114 -3.24 11.35 12.92
N MET A 115 -2.99 12.00 11.80
CA MET A 115 -2.74 11.37 10.52
C MET A 115 -1.69 12.21 9.79
N VAL A 116 -0.61 11.58 9.35
CA VAL A 116 0.44 12.28 8.60
C VAL A 116 -0.02 12.63 7.18
N SER A 117 0.63 13.63 6.60
CA SER A 117 0.39 14.07 5.22
C SER A 117 0.71 12.98 4.19
N VAL A 118 0.21 13.14 2.97
CA VAL A 118 0.50 12.18 1.88
C VAL A 118 2.00 12.02 1.64
N LYS A 119 2.80 13.08 1.77
CA LYS A 119 4.25 13.02 1.61
C LYS A 119 4.90 12.12 2.66
N GLU A 120 4.60 12.39 3.93
CA GLU A 120 5.17 11.66 5.07
C GLU A 120 4.81 10.16 5.05
N ARG A 121 3.62 9.79 4.53
CA ARG A 121 3.25 8.38 4.36
C ARG A 121 4.20 7.64 3.42
N TYR A 122 4.62 8.29 2.33
CA TYR A 122 5.52 7.69 1.35
C TYR A 122 6.99 7.79 1.78
N GLU A 123 7.37 8.80 2.55
CA GLU A 123 8.73 8.91 3.11
C GLU A 123 9.15 7.67 3.90
N GLY A 124 8.26 7.11 4.73
CA GLY A 124 8.53 5.90 5.53
C GLY A 124 8.76 4.63 4.70
N VAL A 125 8.20 4.57 3.48
CA VAL A 125 8.25 3.38 2.62
C VAL A 125 9.15 3.56 1.39
N PHE A 126 9.59 4.79 1.09
CA PHE A 126 10.41 5.07 -0.10
C PHE A 126 11.73 4.28 -0.12
N GLN A 127 12.28 3.94 1.04
CA GLN A 127 13.53 3.19 1.08
C GLN A 127 13.37 1.76 0.52
N TRP A 128 12.14 1.25 0.36
CA TRP A 128 11.90 -0.03 -0.31
C TRP A 128 12.36 -0.05 -1.77
N PHE A 129 12.28 1.08 -2.50
CA PHE A 129 12.72 1.16 -3.90
C PHE A 129 14.22 0.86 -4.11
N GLY A 130 15.04 1.06 -3.07
CA GLY A 130 16.47 0.80 -3.11
C GLY A 130 16.89 -0.56 -2.56
N GLN A 131 15.96 -1.33 -1.99
CA GLN A 131 16.31 -2.59 -1.32
C GLN A 131 16.51 -3.72 -2.34
N ARG A 132 17.61 -4.46 -2.18
CA ARG A 132 17.82 -5.73 -2.88
C ARG A 132 16.82 -6.76 -2.34
N ASN A 133 16.39 -7.71 -3.17
CA ASN A 133 15.42 -8.76 -2.82
C ASN A 133 14.02 -8.23 -2.45
N VAL A 134 13.65 -7.07 -3.01
CA VAL A 134 12.30 -6.50 -2.96
C VAL A 134 11.87 -6.15 -4.38
N LEU A 135 10.82 -6.81 -4.87
CA LEU A 135 10.20 -6.43 -6.13
C LEU A 135 9.17 -5.33 -5.86
N CYS A 136 9.44 -4.13 -6.36
CA CYS A 136 8.52 -3.00 -6.28
C CYS A 136 7.52 -3.05 -7.43
N LEU A 137 6.22 -3.06 -7.12
CA LEU A 137 5.13 -3.18 -8.08
C LEU A 137 4.14 -2.04 -7.90
N ARG A 138 3.70 -1.46 -9.02
CA ARG A 138 2.53 -0.59 -9.02
C ARG A 138 1.27 -1.44 -8.98
N PHE A 139 0.32 -1.04 -8.15
CA PHE A 139 -1.03 -1.60 -8.15
C PHE A 139 -1.63 -1.53 -9.56
N GLU A 140 -1.37 -0.46 -10.29
CA GLU A 140 -1.85 -0.25 -11.64
C GLU A 140 -1.35 -1.33 -12.61
N ASP A 141 -0.13 -1.85 -12.43
CA ASP A 141 0.40 -2.94 -13.26
C ASP A 141 -0.31 -4.27 -12.97
N LEU A 142 -0.75 -4.53 -11.74
CA LEU A 142 -1.57 -5.71 -11.40
C LEU A 142 -2.98 -5.66 -12.02
N ILE A 143 -3.46 -4.46 -12.35
CA ILE A 143 -4.76 -4.25 -12.99
C ILE A 143 -4.62 -4.24 -14.52
N ASN A 144 -3.72 -3.43 -15.05
CA ASN A 144 -3.63 -3.10 -16.47
C ASN A 144 -2.62 -3.98 -17.23
N ASN A 145 -1.58 -4.48 -16.57
CA ASN A 145 -0.49 -5.27 -17.14
C ASN A 145 -0.32 -6.61 -16.41
N ARG A 146 -1.44 -7.22 -16.03
CA ARG A 146 -1.51 -8.30 -15.04
C ARG A 146 -0.56 -9.46 -15.32
N ASP A 147 -0.59 -10.01 -16.53
CA ASP A 147 0.21 -11.19 -16.86
C ASP A 147 1.71 -10.91 -16.71
N ALA A 148 2.17 -9.74 -17.16
CA ALA A 148 3.56 -9.31 -17.02
C ALA A 148 3.94 -9.10 -15.54
N ALA A 149 3.05 -8.51 -14.74
CA ALA A 149 3.27 -8.33 -13.32
C ALA A 149 3.36 -9.67 -12.57
N LEU A 150 2.45 -10.61 -12.85
CA LEU A 150 2.46 -11.94 -12.24
C LEU A 150 3.69 -12.76 -12.67
N HIS A 151 4.11 -12.68 -13.93
CA HIS A 151 5.38 -13.26 -14.36
C HIS A 151 6.57 -12.69 -13.59
N SER A 152 6.64 -11.37 -13.43
CA SER A 152 7.71 -10.73 -12.67
C SER A 152 7.73 -11.19 -11.20
N MET A 153 6.54 -11.41 -10.60
CA MET A 153 6.45 -11.98 -9.25
C MET A 153 7.00 -13.41 -9.19
N LEU A 154 6.65 -14.27 -10.14
CA LEU A 154 7.19 -15.64 -10.21
C LEU A 154 8.72 -15.63 -10.40
N ASP A 155 9.24 -14.75 -11.24
CA ASP A 155 10.69 -14.57 -11.44
C ASP A 155 11.38 -14.16 -10.14
N GLU A 156 10.76 -13.28 -9.34
CA GLU A 156 11.32 -12.87 -8.04
C GLU A 156 11.38 -14.04 -7.05
N VAL A 157 10.40 -14.95 -7.08
CA VAL A 157 10.47 -16.20 -6.30
C VAL A 157 11.64 -17.06 -6.78
N GLU A 158 11.75 -17.28 -8.09
CA GLU A 158 12.77 -18.15 -8.68
C GLU A 158 14.20 -17.62 -8.49
N LYS A 159 14.40 -16.31 -8.38
CA LYS A 159 15.69 -15.69 -8.02
C LYS A 159 16.23 -16.15 -6.67
N THR A 160 15.38 -16.64 -5.76
CA THR A 160 15.83 -17.20 -4.48
C THR A 160 16.45 -18.60 -4.61
N GLY A 161 16.42 -19.19 -5.81
CA GLY A 161 16.77 -20.57 -6.08
C GLY A 161 15.61 -21.56 -5.87
N TYR A 162 14.46 -21.08 -5.39
CA TYR A 162 13.25 -21.89 -5.30
C TYR A 162 12.75 -22.28 -6.70
N GLN A 163 12.54 -23.57 -6.91
CA GLN A 163 11.95 -24.09 -8.14
C GLN A 163 10.45 -24.26 -7.92
N ILE A 164 9.64 -23.51 -8.65
CA ILE A 164 8.19 -23.65 -8.61
C ILE A 164 7.85 -25.05 -9.14
N PRO A 165 7.16 -25.91 -8.36
CA PRO A 165 7.00 -27.32 -8.69
C PRO A 165 5.87 -27.57 -9.71
N MET A 166 5.74 -26.69 -10.70
CA MET A 166 4.77 -26.79 -11.79
C MET A 166 5.19 -25.94 -12.98
N PRO A 167 4.72 -26.25 -14.20
CA PRO A 167 4.95 -25.42 -15.37
C PRO A 167 4.46 -23.98 -15.18
N ARG A 168 5.22 -23.03 -15.75
CA ARG A 168 4.92 -21.59 -15.67
C ARG A 168 3.48 -21.24 -16.06
N ALA A 169 2.96 -21.85 -17.12
CA ALA A 169 1.59 -21.60 -17.60
C ALA A 169 0.52 -22.07 -16.59
N GLU A 170 0.77 -23.17 -15.88
CA GLU A 170 -0.11 -23.66 -14.83
C GLU A 170 -0.07 -22.73 -13.61
N ALA A 171 1.13 -22.33 -13.17
CA ALA A 171 1.30 -21.36 -12.09
C ALA A 171 0.57 -20.04 -12.37
N MET A 172 0.67 -19.53 -13.61
CA MET A 172 -0.07 -18.33 -14.04
C MET A 172 -1.58 -18.54 -13.95
N SER A 173 -2.09 -19.70 -14.37
CA SER A 173 -3.52 -20.00 -14.32
C SER A 173 -4.04 -20.01 -12.88
N VAL A 174 -3.29 -20.62 -11.96
CA VAL A 174 -3.58 -20.62 -10.53
C VAL A 174 -3.58 -19.21 -9.95
N LEU A 175 -2.58 -18.38 -10.29
CA LEU A 175 -2.50 -17.00 -9.81
C LEU A 175 -3.67 -16.15 -10.31
N VAL A 176 -4.03 -16.27 -11.59
CA VAL A 176 -5.15 -15.53 -12.19
C VAL A 176 -6.48 -15.93 -11.54
N GLU A 177 -6.71 -17.22 -11.30
CA GLU A 177 -7.93 -17.71 -10.65
C GLU A 177 -8.05 -17.25 -9.19
N ALA A 178 -6.91 -17.14 -8.49
CA ALA A 178 -6.85 -16.69 -7.11
C ALA A 178 -7.19 -15.19 -6.93
N ILE A 179 -7.11 -14.38 -7.99
CA ILE A 179 -7.44 -12.96 -7.96
C ILE A 179 -8.96 -12.78 -7.91
N GLN A 180 -9.50 -12.57 -6.70
CA GLN A 180 -10.94 -12.43 -6.46
C GLN A 180 -11.27 -11.13 -5.71
N PRO A 181 -11.11 -9.95 -6.33
CA PRO A 181 -11.21 -8.65 -5.64
C PRO A 181 -12.55 -8.45 -4.93
N ARG A 182 -13.65 -8.94 -5.51
CA ARG A 182 -15.01 -8.83 -4.93
C ARG A 182 -15.17 -9.53 -3.58
N LYS A 183 -14.25 -10.43 -3.20
CA LYS A 183 -14.23 -11.05 -1.87
C LYS A 183 -13.50 -10.21 -0.82
N SER A 184 -12.84 -9.11 -1.20
CA SER A 184 -12.18 -8.21 -0.25
C SER A 184 -13.20 -7.24 0.36
N HIS A 185 -13.14 -7.10 1.69
CA HIS A 185 -13.92 -6.10 2.44
C HIS A 185 -13.62 -4.65 2.02
N THR A 186 -12.45 -4.40 1.42
CA THR A 186 -12.03 -3.07 0.97
C THR A 186 -12.32 -2.80 -0.51
N PHE A 187 -12.94 -3.75 -1.22
CA PHE A 187 -13.16 -3.61 -2.65
C PHE A 187 -14.27 -2.59 -2.96
N ARG A 188 -13.90 -1.50 -3.64
CA ARG A 188 -14.84 -0.45 -4.11
C ARG A 188 -15.10 -0.52 -5.61
N SER A 189 -14.08 -0.25 -6.44
CA SER A 189 -14.24 -0.13 -7.90
C SER A 189 -13.30 -1.00 -8.72
N GLY A 190 -12.13 -1.37 -8.18
CA GLY A 190 -11.09 -2.09 -8.92
C GLY A 190 -10.49 -1.33 -10.09
N LYS A 191 -10.75 -0.01 -10.21
CA LYS A 191 -10.28 0.86 -11.29
C LYS A 191 -9.06 1.68 -10.85
N THR A 192 -8.25 2.06 -11.83
CA THR A 192 -7.11 2.98 -11.72
C THR A 192 -7.47 4.31 -12.38
N GLY A 193 -6.87 5.42 -11.95
CA GLY A 193 -7.13 6.76 -12.49
C GLY A 193 -8.48 7.37 -12.09
N GLY A 194 -9.15 6.82 -11.07
CA GLY A 194 -10.45 7.34 -10.61
C GLY A 194 -10.32 8.67 -9.88
N TRP A 195 -9.11 9.06 -9.48
CA TRP A 195 -8.85 10.35 -8.84
C TRP A 195 -9.24 11.56 -9.70
N VAL A 196 -9.22 11.43 -11.03
CA VAL A 196 -9.57 12.51 -11.96
C VAL A 196 -11.01 13.02 -11.74
N ASP A 197 -11.92 12.13 -11.34
CA ASP A 197 -13.32 12.47 -11.07
C ASP A 197 -13.52 13.22 -9.75
N HIS A 198 -12.49 13.30 -8.90
CA HIS A 198 -12.57 13.83 -7.55
C HIS A 198 -11.63 15.02 -7.28
N PHE A 199 -10.50 15.11 -8.00
CA PHE A 199 -9.54 16.19 -7.85
C PHE A 199 -9.95 17.42 -8.67
N GLY A 200 -10.51 18.42 -7.98
CA GLY A 200 -10.59 19.79 -8.49
C GLY A 200 -9.23 20.52 -8.48
N GLU A 201 -9.17 21.69 -9.12
CA GLU A 201 -7.94 22.49 -9.23
C GLU A 201 -7.32 22.87 -7.88
N GLU A 202 -8.15 23.18 -6.88
CA GLU A 202 -7.68 23.45 -5.52
C GLU A 202 -6.97 22.23 -4.89
N HIS A 203 -7.47 21.02 -5.16
CA HIS A 203 -6.90 19.78 -4.63
C HIS A 203 -5.58 19.45 -5.30
N LYS A 204 -5.49 19.66 -6.62
CA LYS A 204 -4.23 19.50 -7.36
C LYS A 204 -3.17 20.48 -6.84
N LYS A 205 -3.54 21.75 -6.66
CA LYS A 205 -2.63 22.75 -6.10
C LYS A 205 -2.16 22.34 -4.70
N LEU A 206 -3.09 22.00 -3.81
CA LEU A 206 -2.76 21.56 -2.45
C LEU A 206 -1.88 20.32 -2.44
N PHE A 207 -2.19 19.34 -3.29
CA PHE A 207 -1.39 18.13 -3.43
C PHE A 207 0.04 18.47 -3.86
N LYS A 208 0.24 19.32 -4.87
CA LYS A 208 1.57 19.73 -5.31
C LYS A 208 2.34 20.44 -4.19
N ASP A 209 1.67 21.34 -3.46
CA ASP A 209 2.25 22.09 -2.35
C ASP A 209 2.72 21.15 -1.21
N VAL A 210 1.95 20.12 -0.89
CA VAL A 210 2.24 19.17 0.21
C VAL A 210 3.20 18.05 -0.23
N ALA A 211 2.95 17.45 -1.39
CA ALA A 211 3.62 16.26 -1.86
C ALA A 211 4.96 16.54 -2.55
N GLY A 212 5.16 17.76 -3.07
CA GLY A 212 6.37 18.14 -3.79
C GLY A 212 6.56 17.29 -5.05
N ASP A 213 7.66 16.54 -5.12
CA ASP A 213 8.05 15.69 -6.26
C ASP A 213 7.57 14.24 -6.13
N LEU A 214 6.67 13.93 -5.18
CA LEU A 214 6.21 12.58 -4.87
C LEU A 214 5.80 11.77 -6.10
N LEU A 215 4.96 12.34 -6.98
CA LEU A 215 4.48 11.63 -8.18
C LEU A 215 5.59 11.38 -9.19
N VAL A 216 6.56 12.29 -9.28
CA VAL A 216 7.74 12.14 -10.15
C VAL A 216 8.62 11.01 -9.63
N ARG A 217 8.90 11.00 -8.32
CA ARG A 217 9.70 9.94 -7.67
C ARG A 217 9.06 8.56 -7.78
N LEU A 218 7.74 8.49 -7.77
CA LEU A 218 6.99 7.25 -7.96
C LEU A 218 6.77 6.88 -9.43
N GLY A 219 7.19 7.72 -10.38
CA GLY A 219 7.05 7.48 -11.82
C GLY A 219 5.62 7.59 -12.36
N TYR A 220 4.74 8.32 -11.67
CA TYR A 220 3.39 8.63 -12.15
C TYR A 220 3.33 9.88 -13.03
N GLU A 221 4.23 10.84 -12.82
CA GLU A 221 4.31 12.08 -13.59
C GLU A 221 5.75 12.43 -13.96
N LYS A 222 5.96 13.26 -14.98
CA LYS A 222 7.31 13.72 -15.38
C LYS A 222 7.81 14.89 -14.54
N ASP A 223 6.89 15.78 -14.17
CA ASP A 223 7.12 17.01 -13.44
C ASP A 223 5.82 17.39 -12.70
N ASN A 224 5.71 18.61 -12.20
CA ASN A 224 4.55 19.11 -11.47
C ASN A 224 3.54 19.87 -12.36
N ASP A 225 3.60 19.75 -13.68
CA ASP A 225 2.67 20.42 -14.61
C ASP A 225 1.44 19.55 -15.00
N TRP A 226 1.15 18.51 -14.20
CA TRP A 226 -0.01 17.62 -14.33
C TRP A 226 -1.34 18.18 -13.79
#